data_AF-A0A2W1JMH5-F1
#
_entry.id   AF-A0A2W1JMH5-F1
#
_cell.length_a   1.000
_cell.length_b   1.000
_cell.length_c   1.000
_cell.angle_alpha   90.00
_cell.angle_beta   90.00
_cell.angle_gamma   90.00
#
_symmetry.space_group_name_H-M   'P 1'
#
loop_
_entity.id
_entity.type
_entity.pdbx_description
1 polymer ?
#
loop_
_entity_poly.entity_id
_entity_poly.type
_entity_poly.pdbx_seq_one_letter_code
_entity_poly.pdbx_strand_id
1 'polypeptide(L)'
;MEDLVRGLEEFKQRYVSKHHALFEELAHGQKPRVLFITCADSRVSPNLLTQTDLGELFVIRNAGNIIPPFGAANGGEGATLEYAISALGIEQVIICGHSHCGAMKGLLKLNKLQEGMPLVYDWLKHAESTRRMVVDNYPEAKGEELVEILVAENVLIQIDNLKTYPVVRSRLQQGKLQIYAWVYHIETGEVLAYDAETHTYLPPQSLLSDSLPTRPQTEHPRYSRTHAPPVACEIPAGRLQQGESSAHPAQQPVPYRFGVPS
;
A
#
# COMPACT_ATOMS: atom_id res chain seq x y z
N MET A 1 -11.68 4.39 -30.62
CA MET A 1 -10.41 3.78 -31.12
C MET A 1 -9.60 4.74 -31.96
N GLU A 2 -10.22 5.50 -32.87
CA GLU A 2 -9.53 6.50 -33.71
C GLU A 2 -8.74 7.52 -32.88
N ASP A 3 -9.31 8.06 -31.81
CA ASP A 3 -8.62 9.02 -30.93
C ASP A 3 -7.36 8.42 -30.27
N LEU A 4 -7.40 7.14 -29.90
CA LEU A 4 -6.24 6.45 -29.32
C LEU A 4 -5.14 6.28 -30.37
N VAL A 5 -5.49 5.92 -31.61
CA VAL A 5 -4.53 5.80 -32.71
C VAL A 5 -3.90 7.15 -33.03
N ARG A 6 -4.69 8.24 -33.06
CA ARG A 6 -4.16 9.60 -33.21
C ARG A 6 -3.24 9.97 -32.04
N GLY A 7 -3.60 9.57 -30.81
CA GLY A 7 -2.77 9.75 -29.63
C GLY A 7 -1.40 9.06 -29.72
N LEU A 8 -1.28 7.91 -30.39
CA LEU A 8 0.02 7.25 -30.61
C LEU A 8 0.97 8.09 -31.48
N GLU A 9 0.43 8.70 -32.54
CA GLU A 9 1.22 9.59 -33.39
C GLU A 9 1.63 10.85 -32.63
N GLU A 10 0.71 11.44 -31.86
CA GLU A 10 1.03 12.60 -31.00
C GLU A 10 2.09 12.26 -29.93
N PHE A 11 2.02 11.07 -29.32
CA PHE A 11 3.03 10.58 -28.38
C PHE A 11 4.42 10.50 -29.01
N LYS A 12 4.52 9.90 -30.21
CA LYS A 12 5.78 9.81 -30.94
C LYS A 12 6.32 11.19 -31.32
N GLN A 13 5.47 12.06 -31.84
CA GLN A 13 5.88 13.37 -32.34
C GLN A 13 6.20 14.38 -31.24
N ARG A 14 5.53 14.32 -30.09
CA ARG A 14 5.67 15.32 -29.02
C ARG A 14 6.51 14.86 -27.84
N TYR A 15 6.33 13.63 -27.38
CA TYR A 15 7.02 13.12 -26.20
C TYR A 15 8.31 12.41 -26.61
N VAL A 16 8.24 11.38 -27.46
CA VAL A 16 9.44 10.59 -27.84
C VAL A 16 10.52 11.45 -28.50
N SER A 17 10.13 12.36 -29.41
CA SER A 17 11.06 13.27 -30.09
C SER A 17 11.88 14.15 -29.13
N LYS A 18 11.32 14.49 -27.96
CA LYS A 18 11.98 15.29 -26.93
C LYS A 18 12.78 14.46 -25.93
N HIS A 19 12.56 13.14 -25.88
CA HIS A 19 13.13 12.24 -24.90
C HIS A 19 13.90 11.07 -25.55
N HIS A 20 14.49 11.25 -26.74
CA HIS A 20 15.15 10.17 -27.48
C HIS A 20 16.19 9.40 -26.65
N ALA A 21 17.04 10.12 -25.91
CA ALA A 21 18.05 9.52 -25.06
C ALA A 21 17.45 8.62 -23.96
N LEU A 22 16.32 9.01 -23.38
CA LEU A 22 15.60 8.20 -22.39
C LEU A 22 15.07 6.91 -23.03
N PHE A 23 14.47 6.97 -24.22
CA PHE A 23 13.98 5.77 -24.91
C PHE A 23 15.11 4.84 -25.33
N GLU A 24 16.25 5.39 -25.76
CA GLU A 24 17.44 4.62 -26.09
C GLU A 24 18.00 3.92 -24.85
N GLU A 25 18.09 4.62 -23.72
CA GLU A 25 18.49 4.01 -22.44
C GLU A 25 17.54 2.89 -22.00
N LEU A 26 16.23 3.16 -22.00
CA LEU A 26 15.22 2.19 -21.56
C LEU A 26 15.09 0.98 -22.48
N ALA A 27 15.51 1.08 -23.74
CA ALA A 27 15.56 -0.06 -24.66
C ALA A 27 16.59 -1.12 -24.22
N HIS A 28 17.60 -0.75 -23.42
CA HIS A 28 18.59 -1.67 -22.89
C HIS A 28 18.20 -2.31 -21.56
N GLY A 29 17.19 -1.78 -20.87
CA GLY A 29 16.66 -2.36 -19.64
C GLY A 29 15.91 -1.36 -18.77
N GLN A 30 15.19 -1.88 -17.78
CA GLN A 30 14.48 -1.08 -16.79
C GLN A 30 15.18 -1.15 -15.42
N LYS A 31 15.16 -0.04 -14.68
CA LYS A 31 15.63 0.04 -13.28
C LYS A 31 14.68 0.89 -12.42
N PRO A 32 13.41 0.47 -12.29
CA PRO A 32 12.44 1.19 -11.48
C PRO A 32 12.88 1.22 -10.01
N ARG A 33 12.58 2.34 -9.34
CA ARG A 33 12.95 2.57 -7.94
C ARG A 33 11.86 2.11 -6.98
N VAL A 34 10.61 2.06 -7.45
CA VAL A 34 9.42 1.82 -6.62
C VAL A 34 8.49 0.83 -7.31
N LEU A 35 7.97 -0.14 -6.55
CA LEU A 35 6.80 -0.92 -6.92
C LEU A 35 5.55 -0.18 -6.46
N PHE A 36 4.71 0.25 -7.39
CA PHE A 36 3.46 0.97 -7.12
C PHE A 36 2.26 0.05 -7.38
N ILE A 37 1.58 -0.37 -6.31
CA ILE A 37 0.38 -1.21 -6.35
C ILE A 37 -0.83 -0.30 -6.21
N THR A 38 -1.70 -0.25 -7.23
CA THR A 38 -2.89 0.60 -7.17
C THR A 38 -4.08 0.00 -7.92
N CYS A 39 -5.20 0.71 -7.94
CA CYS A 39 -6.43 0.23 -8.55
C CYS A 39 -6.38 0.35 -10.07
N ALA A 40 -7.08 -0.54 -10.76
CA ALA A 40 -7.33 -0.47 -12.20
C ALA A 40 -8.27 0.69 -12.61
N ASP A 41 -8.80 1.45 -11.65
CA ASP A 41 -9.68 2.60 -11.88
C ASP A 41 -9.05 3.60 -12.87
N SER A 42 -9.79 3.95 -13.93
CA SER A 42 -9.29 4.78 -15.03
C SER A 42 -8.94 6.21 -14.62
N ARG A 43 -9.37 6.65 -13.43
CA ARG A 43 -9.05 7.97 -12.86
C ARG A 43 -7.69 8.00 -12.17
N VAL A 44 -7.05 6.83 -12.00
CA VAL A 44 -5.75 6.70 -11.34
C VAL A 44 -4.66 6.47 -12.38
N SER A 45 -3.65 7.33 -12.38
CA SER A 45 -2.43 7.19 -13.17
C SER A 45 -1.23 7.45 -12.27
N PRO A 46 -0.48 6.42 -11.84
CA PRO A 46 0.63 6.57 -10.90
C PRO A 46 1.67 7.60 -11.36
N ASN A 47 2.16 7.50 -12.60
CA ASN A 47 3.14 8.42 -13.13
C ASN A 47 2.65 9.88 -13.16
N LEU A 48 1.37 10.10 -13.49
CA LEU A 48 0.80 11.45 -13.46
C LEU A 48 0.67 11.96 -12.01
N LEU A 49 0.25 11.10 -11.09
CA LEU A 49 0.09 11.43 -9.68
C LEU A 49 1.42 11.82 -9.02
N THR A 50 2.50 11.09 -9.35
CA THR A 50 3.82 11.27 -8.74
C THR A 50 4.79 12.11 -9.57
N GLN A 51 4.37 12.56 -10.76
CA GLN A 51 5.21 13.29 -11.72
C GLN A 51 6.54 12.55 -12.02
N THR A 52 6.46 11.22 -12.19
CA THR A 52 7.61 10.37 -12.49
C THR A 52 7.67 10.00 -13.97
N ASP A 53 8.88 9.89 -14.49
CA ASP A 53 9.16 9.53 -15.87
C ASP A 53 9.01 8.02 -16.15
N LEU A 54 9.11 7.66 -17.44
CA LEU A 54 9.13 6.27 -17.87
C LEU A 54 10.30 5.51 -17.23
N GLY A 55 10.04 4.28 -16.79
CA GLY A 55 11.06 3.42 -16.18
C GLY A 55 11.31 3.66 -14.68
N GLU A 56 10.71 4.68 -14.06
CA GLU A 56 10.89 4.97 -12.63
C GLU A 56 9.99 4.11 -11.72
N LEU A 57 8.78 3.78 -12.17
CA LEU A 57 7.80 2.99 -11.43
C LEU A 57 7.59 1.63 -12.11
N PHE A 58 7.56 0.57 -11.29
CA PHE A 58 7.04 -0.74 -11.68
C PHE A 58 5.64 -0.88 -11.10
N VAL A 59 4.62 -1.21 -11.91
CA VAL A 59 3.22 -0.98 -11.50
C VAL A 59 2.40 -2.27 -11.53
N ILE A 60 1.67 -2.54 -10.45
CA ILE A 60 0.57 -3.52 -10.40
C ILE A 60 -0.75 -2.78 -10.36
N ARG A 61 -1.70 -3.16 -11.23
CA ARG A 61 -3.06 -2.61 -11.24
C ARG A 61 -4.10 -3.72 -11.28
N ASN A 62 -5.00 -3.74 -10.31
CA ASN A 62 -6.17 -4.61 -10.29
C ASN A 62 -7.37 -3.93 -9.61
N ALA A 63 -8.56 -4.52 -9.66
CA ALA A 63 -9.74 -3.92 -9.06
C ALA A 63 -9.61 -3.88 -7.52
N GLY A 64 -9.43 -2.69 -6.95
CA GLY A 64 -9.33 -2.49 -5.50
C GLY A 64 -7.93 -2.60 -4.92
N ASN A 65 -6.87 -2.59 -5.75
CA ASN A 65 -5.47 -2.61 -5.31
C ASN A 65 -5.16 -3.73 -4.31
N ILE A 66 -5.78 -4.90 -4.52
CA ILE A 66 -5.73 -6.05 -3.62
C ILE A 66 -4.50 -6.89 -3.96
N ILE A 67 -3.79 -7.33 -2.92
CA ILE A 67 -2.78 -8.37 -3.04
C ILE A 67 -3.25 -9.56 -2.21
N PRO A 68 -3.58 -10.71 -2.83
CA PRO A 68 -3.93 -11.90 -2.07
C PRO A 68 -2.78 -12.34 -1.15
N PRO A 69 -3.06 -12.92 0.03
CA PRO A 69 -2.04 -13.56 0.85
C PRO A 69 -1.24 -14.60 0.06
N PHE A 70 0.02 -14.80 0.42
CA PHE A 70 0.89 -15.77 -0.24
C PHE A 70 0.25 -17.17 -0.26
N GLY A 71 0.18 -17.77 -1.45
CA GLY A 71 -0.45 -19.08 -1.68
C GLY A 71 -1.97 -19.08 -1.81
N ALA A 72 -2.66 -17.94 -1.58
CA ALA A 72 -4.11 -17.85 -1.69
C ALA A 72 -4.63 -17.66 -3.13
N ALA A 73 -3.77 -17.20 -4.05
CA ALA A 73 -4.09 -17.00 -5.45
C ALA A 73 -2.91 -17.38 -6.36
N ASN A 74 -3.21 -17.65 -7.63
CA ASN A 74 -2.24 -17.94 -8.68
C ASN A 74 -2.31 -16.91 -9.83
N GLY A 75 -2.74 -15.69 -9.51
CA GLY A 75 -2.77 -14.55 -10.43
C GLY A 75 -1.39 -13.93 -10.68
N GLY A 76 -1.38 -12.74 -11.29
CA GLY A 76 -0.15 -12.04 -11.65
C GLY A 76 0.49 -11.25 -10.49
N GLU A 77 -0.25 -10.98 -9.42
CA GLU A 77 0.14 -10.11 -8.31
C GLU A 77 1.41 -10.59 -7.62
N GLY A 78 1.40 -11.84 -7.16
CA GLY A 78 2.51 -12.42 -6.41
C GLY A 78 3.79 -12.57 -7.24
N ALA A 79 3.65 -13.01 -8.50
CA ALA A 79 4.78 -13.13 -9.42
C ALA A 79 5.39 -11.76 -9.77
N THR A 80 4.55 -10.74 -10.00
CA THR A 80 5.01 -9.39 -10.32
C THR A 80 5.71 -8.74 -9.12
N LEU A 81 5.19 -8.94 -7.90
CA LEU A 81 5.83 -8.54 -6.64
C LEU A 81 7.20 -9.21 -6.46
N GLU A 82 7.29 -10.53 -6.68
CA GLU A 82 8.54 -11.27 -6.56
C GLU A 82 9.57 -10.80 -7.59
N TYR A 83 9.16 -10.56 -8.83
CA TYR A 83 10.04 -10.04 -9.87
C TYR A 83 10.56 -8.63 -9.51
N ALA A 84 9.70 -7.74 -9.02
CA ALA A 84 10.08 -6.40 -8.61
C ALA A 84 11.18 -6.42 -7.54
N ILE A 85 11.02 -7.24 -6.51
CA ILE A 85 11.96 -7.28 -5.38
C ILE A 85 13.22 -8.11 -5.70
N SER A 86 13.05 -9.27 -6.33
CA SER A 86 14.14 -10.23 -6.53
C SER A 86 14.97 -9.92 -7.78
N ALA A 87 14.31 -9.61 -8.90
CA ALA A 87 14.99 -9.41 -10.18
C ALA A 87 15.36 -7.94 -10.41
N LEU A 88 14.46 -7.00 -10.08
CA LEU A 88 14.71 -5.56 -10.28
C LEU A 88 15.38 -4.89 -9.08
N GLY A 89 15.44 -5.57 -7.93
CA GLY A 89 16.08 -5.05 -6.72
C GLY A 89 15.35 -3.86 -6.10
N ILE A 90 14.04 -3.72 -6.33
CA ILE A 90 13.23 -2.66 -5.73
C ILE A 90 13.22 -2.83 -4.21
N GLU A 91 13.48 -1.72 -3.50
CA GLU A 91 13.50 -1.63 -2.04
C GLU A 91 12.31 -0.81 -1.49
N GLN A 92 11.49 -0.23 -2.38
CA GLN A 92 10.35 0.62 -2.01
C GLN A 92 9.05 0.09 -2.62
N VAL A 93 8.04 -0.15 -1.78
CA VAL A 93 6.70 -0.59 -2.22
C VAL A 93 5.65 0.40 -1.73
N ILE A 94 4.77 0.84 -2.61
CA ILE A 94 3.61 1.66 -2.26
C ILE A 94 2.35 0.84 -2.56
N ILE A 95 1.45 0.73 -1.59
CA ILE A 95 0.06 0.35 -1.84
C ILE A 95 -0.78 1.63 -1.79
N CYS A 96 -1.44 1.95 -2.91
CA CYS A 96 -2.22 3.16 -3.07
C CYS A 96 -3.69 2.82 -3.35
N GLY A 97 -4.54 3.04 -2.34
CA GLY A 97 -5.99 3.08 -2.48
C GLY A 97 -6.46 4.43 -3.05
N HIS A 98 -7.76 4.56 -3.33
CA HIS A 98 -8.32 5.82 -3.81
C HIS A 98 -9.77 6.03 -3.41
N SER A 99 -10.19 7.30 -3.32
CA SER A 99 -11.56 7.68 -3.00
C SER A 99 -12.56 7.14 -4.04
N HIS A 100 -13.79 6.86 -3.58
CA HIS A 100 -14.87 6.29 -4.38
C HIS A 100 -14.50 5.02 -5.17
N CYS A 101 -13.70 4.12 -4.58
CA CYS A 101 -13.30 2.88 -5.21
C CYS A 101 -14.49 1.94 -5.48
N GLY A 102 -14.74 1.60 -6.74
CA GLY A 102 -15.83 0.71 -7.14
C GLY A 102 -15.72 -0.69 -6.55
N ALA A 103 -14.49 -1.23 -6.43
CA ALA A 103 -14.22 -2.52 -5.82
C ALA A 103 -14.60 -2.53 -4.33
N MET A 104 -14.27 -1.47 -3.58
CA MET A 104 -14.64 -1.32 -2.18
C MET A 104 -16.15 -1.17 -1.99
N LYS A 105 -16.82 -0.41 -2.87
CA LYS A 105 -18.30 -0.36 -2.91
C LYS A 105 -18.92 -1.74 -3.20
N GLY A 106 -18.29 -2.53 -4.06
CA GLY A 106 -18.65 -3.91 -4.34
C GLY A 106 -18.47 -4.82 -3.13
N LEU A 107 -17.36 -4.67 -2.41
CA LEU A 107 -17.02 -5.47 -1.22
C LEU A 107 -18.07 -5.29 -0.10
N LEU A 108 -18.57 -4.08 0.14
CA LEU A 108 -19.69 -3.84 1.09
C LEU A 108 -20.99 -4.56 0.69
N LYS A 109 -21.14 -4.91 -0.59
CA LYS A 109 -22.32 -5.56 -1.17
C LYS A 109 -21.97 -6.93 -1.74
N LEU A 110 -20.95 -7.61 -1.20
CA LEU A 110 -20.30 -8.77 -1.80
C LEU A 110 -21.30 -9.82 -2.32
N ASN A 111 -22.26 -10.25 -1.50
CA ASN A 111 -23.26 -11.27 -1.89
C ASN A 111 -24.12 -10.88 -3.10
N LYS A 112 -24.32 -9.57 -3.36
CA LYS A 112 -25.07 -9.11 -4.55
C LYS A 112 -24.28 -9.25 -5.85
N LEU A 113 -22.96 -9.46 -5.77
CA LEU A 113 -22.10 -9.63 -6.94
C LEU A 113 -22.10 -11.06 -7.46
N GLN A 114 -22.53 -12.05 -6.67
CA GLN A 114 -22.35 -13.47 -6.95
C GLN A 114 -22.96 -13.89 -8.30
N GLU A 115 -24.14 -13.37 -8.65
CA GLU A 115 -24.82 -13.73 -9.90
C GLU A 115 -24.33 -12.88 -11.09
N GLY A 116 -24.23 -11.56 -10.92
CA GLY A 116 -23.96 -10.64 -12.03
C GLY A 116 -22.48 -10.41 -12.34
N MET A 117 -21.59 -10.64 -11.37
CA MET A 117 -20.14 -10.43 -11.47
C MET A 117 -19.36 -11.50 -10.68
N PRO A 118 -19.51 -12.80 -11.00
CA PRO A 118 -18.94 -13.90 -10.19
C PRO A 118 -17.42 -13.83 -10.03
N LEU A 119 -16.69 -13.40 -11.07
CA LEU A 119 -15.23 -13.24 -10.98
C LEU A 119 -14.82 -12.10 -10.04
N VAL A 120 -15.59 -11.01 -10.00
CA VAL A 120 -15.35 -9.91 -9.06
C VAL A 120 -15.72 -10.34 -7.64
N TYR A 121 -16.83 -11.08 -7.50
CA TYR A 121 -17.21 -11.70 -6.22
C TYR A 121 -16.09 -12.58 -5.67
N ASP A 122 -15.52 -13.47 -6.46
CA ASP A 122 -14.43 -14.35 -6.05
C ASP A 122 -13.14 -13.57 -5.75
N TRP A 123 -12.79 -12.61 -6.62
CA TRP A 123 -11.63 -11.74 -6.41
C TRP A 123 -11.70 -10.96 -5.09
N LEU A 124 -12.86 -10.37 -4.78
CA LEU A 124 -13.04 -9.56 -3.58
C LEU A 124 -13.00 -10.38 -2.29
N LYS A 125 -13.08 -11.72 -2.33
CA LYS A 125 -12.85 -12.57 -1.16
C LYS A 125 -11.44 -12.39 -0.59
N HIS A 126 -10.46 -12.02 -1.41
CA HIS A 126 -9.11 -11.71 -0.93
C HIS A 126 -9.03 -10.44 -0.06
N ALA A 127 -10.09 -9.63 -0.02
CA ALA A 127 -10.25 -8.48 0.87
C ALA A 127 -11.38 -8.68 1.90
N GLU A 128 -11.86 -9.90 2.11
CA GLU A 128 -12.93 -10.18 3.08
C GLU A 128 -12.53 -9.82 4.52
N SER A 129 -11.24 -9.95 4.88
CA SER A 129 -10.72 -9.49 6.17
C SER A 129 -10.97 -7.99 6.37
N THR A 130 -10.80 -7.17 5.33
CA THR A 130 -11.13 -5.74 5.35
C THR A 130 -12.60 -5.52 5.62
N ARG A 131 -13.47 -6.20 4.86
CA ARG A 131 -14.93 -6.06 5.02
C ARG A 131 -15.37 -6.42 6.43
N ARG A 132 -14.88 -7.56 6.95
CA ARG A 132 -15.21 -8.06 8.28
C ARG A 132 -14.75 -7.08 9.35
N MET A 133 -13.49 -6.67 9.31
CA MET A 133 -12.92 -5.74 10.28
C MET A 133 -13.68 -4.42 10.28
N VAL A 134 -13.97 -3.83 9.11
CA VAL A 134 -14.67 -2.54 9.06
C VAL A 134 -16.13 -2.64 9.52
N VAL A 135 -16.87 -3.66 9.07
CA VAL A 135 -18.28 -3.84 9.47
C VAL A 135 -18.41 -4.10 10.96
N ASP A 136 -17.49 -4.85 11.56
CA ASP A 136 -17.57 -5.21 12.98
C ASP A 136 -17.10 -4.07 13.91
N ASN A 137 -16.17 -3.21 13.47
CA ASN A 137 -15.56 -2.16 14.30
C ASN A 137 -16.07 -0.74 14.04
N TYR A 138 -16.77 -0.49 12.93
CA TYR A 138 -17.34 0.81 12.58
C TYR A 138 -18.86 0.74 12.34
N PRO A 139 -19.66 0.31 13.33
CA PRO A 139 -21.09 0.05 13.16
C PRO A 139 -21.92 1.31 12.84
N GLU A 140 -21.43 2.49 13.22
CA GLU A 140 -22.12 3.76 13.00
C GLU A 140 -21.86 4.36 11.61
N ALA A 141 -20.74 4.01 10.97
CA ALA A 141 -20.34 4.55 9.68
C ALA A 141 -21.25 4.05 8.56
N LYS A 142 -21.72 4.95 7.70
CA LYS A 142 -22.68 4.64 6.62
C LYS A 142 -22.34 5.40 5.33
N GLY A 143 -22.93 4.95 4.22
CA GLY A 143 -22.81 5.66 2.95
C GLY A 143 -21.36 5.80 2.48
N GLU A 144 -20.96 7.00 2.07
CA GLU A 144 -19.59 7.26 1.59
C GLU A 144 -18.55 7.24 2.72
N GLU A 145 -18.88 7.63 3.95
CA GLU A 145 -17.96 7.53 5.10
C GLU A 145 -17.49 6.09 5.32
N LEU A 146 -18.43 5.13 5.27
CA LEU A 146 -18.09 3.71 5.39
C LEU A 146 -17.17 3.24 4.24
N VAL A 147 -17.35 3.79 3.03
CA VAL A 147 -16.49 3.47 1.88
C VAL A 147 -15.10 4.05 2.06
N GLU A 148 -14.98 5.27 2.59
CA GLU A 148 -13.70 5.91 2.88
C GLU A 148 -12.89 5.11 3.91
N ILE A 149 -13.53 4.71 5.02
CA ILE A 149 -12.91 3.84 6.02
C ILE A 149 -12.47 2.52 5.37
N LEU A 150 -13.33 1.90 4.56
CA LEU A 150 -13.00 0.65 3.89
C LEU A 150 -11.81 0.78 2.93
N VAL A 151 -11.70 1.90 2.21
CA VAL A 151 -10.55 2.19 1.33
C VAL A 151 -9.27 2.29 2.15
N ALA A 152 -9.26 3.07 3.22
CA ALA A 152 -8.09 3.26 4.08
C ALA A 152 -7.64 1.93 4.69
N GLU A 153 -8.57 1.20 5.31
CA GLU A 153 -8.30 -0.07 5.97
C GLU A 153 -7.89 -1.17 4.99
N ASN A 154 -8.43 -1.14 3.76
CA ASN A 154 -8.02 -2.08 2.71
C ASN A 154 -6.53 -1.97 2.42
N VAL A 155 -5.99 -0.74 2.32
CA VAL A 155 -4.58 -0.51 2.05
C VAL A 155 -3.71 -1.14 3.13
N LEU A 156 -4.08 -0.98 4.40
CA LEU A 156 -3.36 -1.52 5.54
C LEU A 156 -3.38 -3.06 5.56
N ILE A 157 -4.54 -3.65 5.28
CA ILE A 157 -4.67 -5.10 5.18
C ILE A 157 -3.89 -5.67 4.00
N GLN A 158 -3.79 -4.95 2.88
CA GLN A 158 -2.95 -5.39 1.77
C GLN A 158 -1.47 -5.38 2.14
N ILE A 159 -1.01 -4.47 3.02
CA ILE A 159 0.35 -4.51 3.56
C ILE A 159 0.54 -5.78 4.40
N ASP A 160 -0.43 -6.16 5.22
CA ASP A 160 -0.35 -7.41 5.99
C ASP A 160 -0.33 -8.64 5.08
N ASN A 161 -1.10 -8.62 3.98
CA ASN A 161 -1.01 -9.65 2.94
C ASN A 161 0.39 -9.70 2.30
N LEU A 162 0.99 -8.55 1.97
CA LEU A 162 2.38 -8.48 1.45
C LEU A 162 3.38 -9.11 2.42
N LYS A 163 3.24 -8.88 3.72
CA LYS A 163 4.15 -9.42 4.75
C LYS A 163 4.13 -10.95 4.82
N THR A 164 3.13 -11.62 4.24
CA THR A 164 3.07 -13.09 4.13
C THR A 164 3.97 -13.66 3.04
N TYR A 165 4.43 -12.84 2.08
CA TYR A 165 5.30 -13.30 0.99
C TYR A 165 6.73 -13.54 1.49
N PRO A 166 7.37 -14.69 1.16
CA PRO A 166 8.71 -15.01 1.63
C PRO A 166 9.76 -13.94 1.28
N VAL A 167 9.71 -13.42 0.04
CA VAL A 167 10.65 -12.37 -0.42
C VAL A 167 10.48 -11.07 0.37
N VAL A 168 9.25 -10.65 0.64
CA VAL A 168 8.93 -9.45 1.41
C VAL A 168 9.40 -9.62 2.86
N ARG A 169 9.04 -10.74 3.50
CA ARG A 169 9.42 -11.05 4.88
C ARG A 169 10.95 -11.03 5.05
N SER A 170 11.68 -11.65 4.12
CA SER A 170 13.14 -11.69 4.14
C SER A 170 13.76 -10.29 4.02
N ARG A 171 13.26 -9.43 3.11
CA ARG A 171 13.83 -8.09 2.91
C ARG A 171 13.48 -7.10 4.02
N LEU A 172 12.27 -7.19 4.60
CA LEU A 172 11.90 -6.43 5.79
C LEU A 172 12.82 -6.76 6.97
N GLN A 173 13.08 -8.05 7.23
CA GLN A 173 13.98 -8.48 8.30
C GLN A 173 15.43 -7.98 8.12
N GLN A 174 15.85 -7.75 6.88
CA GLN A 174 17.15 -7.19 6.53
C GLN A 174 17.20 -5.66 6.58
N GLY A 175 16.07 -4.98 6.77
CA GLY A 175 15.97 -3.52 6.65
C GLY A 175 16.13 -3.00 5.22
N LYS A 176 15.96 -3.86 4.19
CA LYS A 176 16.15 -3.54 2.76
C LYS A 176 14.86 -3.34 1.98
N LEU A 177 13.73 -3.23 2.68
CA LEU A 177 12.44 -2.99 2.07
C LEU A 177 11.66 -2.05 2.98
N GLN A 178 11.05 -1.04 2.41
CA GLN A 178 10.04 -0.23 3.08
C GLN A 178 8.72 -0.30 2.30
N ILE A 179 7.61 -0.30 3.03
CA ILE A 179 6.26 -0.41 2.48
C ILE A 179 5.46 0.79 2.96
N TYR A 180 4.83 1.50 2.04
CA TYR A 180 4.05 2.70 2.31
C TYR A 180 2.57 2.46 1.97
N ALA A 181 1.69 3.01 2.80
CA ALA A 181 0.24 2.99 2.61
C ALA A 181 -0.24 4.37 2.21
N TRP A 182 -0.76 4.51 0.98
CA TRP A 182 -1.29 5.76 0.44
C TRP A 182 -2.79 5.65 0.13
N VAL A 183 -3.50 6.77 0.26
CA VAL A 183 -4.87 6.95 -0.22
C VAL A 183 -4.92 8.21 -1.08
N TYR A 184 -5.33 8.06 -2.34
CA TYR A 184 -5.49 9.14 -3.29
C TYR A 184 -6.95 9.65 -3.34
N HIS A 185 -7.15 10.93 -3.03
CA HIS A 185 -8.44 11.59 -3.14
C HIS A 185 -8.61 12.17 -4.56
N ILE A 186 -9.45 11.51 -5.35
CA ILE A 186 -9.65 11.85 -6.77
C ILE A 186 -10.18 13.27 -6.95
N GLU A 187 -11.08 13.70 -6.07
CA GLU A 187 -11.76 14.99 -6.17
C GLU A 187 -10.86 16.20 -5.86
N THR A 188 -9.89 16.04 -4.96
CA THR A 188 -8.98 17.12 -4.56
C THR A 188 -7.61 17.03 -5.22
N GLY A 189 -7.23 15.84 -5.70
CA GLY A 189 -5.87 15.59 -6.17
C GLY A 189 -4.89 15.24 -5.05
N GLU A 190 -5.33 15.24 -3.79
CA GLU A 190 -4.47 15.03 -2.63
C GLU A 190 -4.16 13.54 -2.41
N VAL A 191 -2.97 13.27 -1.88
CA VAL A 191 -2.58 11.95 -1.39
C VAL A 191 -2.36 12.07 0.10
N LEU A 192 -2.89 11.12 0.85
CA LEU A 192 -2.57 10.93 2.27
C LEU A 192 -1.75 9.66 2.43
N ALA A 193 -0.74 9.69 3.28
CA ALA A 193 0.09 8.56 3.66
C ALA A 193 -0.18 8.17 5.12
N TYR A 194 -0.24 6.88 5.38
CA TYR A 194 -0.39 6.36 6.74
C TYR A 194 0.90 6.54 7.53
N ASP A 195 0.79 7.18 8.68
CA ASP A 195 1.83 7.26 9.68
C ASP A 195 1.63 6.18 10.76
N ALA A 196 2.64 5.33 10.93
CA ALA A 196 2.60 4.24 11.89
C ALA A 196 2.80 4.70 13.33
N GLU A 197 3.37 5.89 13.57
CA GLU A 197 3.53 6.42 14.93
C GLU A 197 2.19 6.96 15.45
N THR A 198 1.56 7.85 14.69
CA THR A 198 0.29 8.47 15.09
C THR A 198 -0.94 7.66 14.74
N HIS A 199 -0.82 6.64 13.89
CA HIS A 199 -1.93 5.81 13.39
C HIS A 199 -2.97 6.62 12.62
N THR A 200 -2.50 7.59 11.84
CA THR A 200 -3.35 8.49 11.06
C THR A 200 -2.83 8.66 9.64
N TYR A 201 -3.74 9.03 8.74
CA TYR A 201 -3.40 9.42 7.38
C TYR A 201 -3.10 10.92 7.33
N LEU A 202 -1.89 11.27 6.91
CA LEU A 202 -1.37 12.62 6.86
C LEU A 202 -0.81 12.94 5.46
N PRO A 203 -0.71 14.22 5.04
CA PRO A 203 -0.02 14.56 3.80
C PRO A 203 1.42 14.01 3.78
N PRO A 204 1.87 13.29 2.74
CA PRO A 204 3.19 12.64 2.70
C PRO A 204 4.36 13.60 3.00
N GLN A 205 4.21 14.88 2.64
CA GLN A 205 5.23 15.91 2.88
C GLN A 205 5.46 16.17 4.37
N SER A 206 4.44 15.93 5.22
CA SER A 206 4.57 16.03 6.67
C SER A 206 5.32 14.86 7.30
N LEU A 207 5.48 13.76 6.56
CA LEU A 207 6.26 12.58 6.98
C LEU A 207 7.73 12.67 6.55
N LEU A 208 8.08 13.67 5.73
CA LEU A 208 9.46 13.98 5.40
C LEU A 208 10.04 14.78 6.56
N SER A 209 11.13 14.29 7.18
CA SER A 209 11.89 15.06 8.16
C SER A 209 12.30 16.43 7.58
N ASP A 210 12.37 17.47 8.43
CA ASP A 210 12.59 18.93 8.22
C ASP A 210 13.59 19.45 7.15
N SER A 211 14.09 18.63 6.22
CA SER A 211 15.09 19.01 5.22
C SER A 211 14.54 19.54 3.89
N LEU A 212 13.24 19.84 3.76
CA LEU A 212 12.70 20.50 2.56
C LEU A 212 12.06 21.84 2.91
N PRO A 213 12.37 22.93 2.16
CA PRO A 213 11.90 24.27 2.49
C PRO A 213 10.37 24.35 2.45
N THR A 214 9.79 24.72 3.59
CA THR A 214 8.36 24.94 3.81
C THR A 214 7.79 25.98 2.84
N ARG A 215 6.77 25.60 2.07
CA ARG A 215 5.90 26.53 1.34
C ARG A 215 4.76 26.99 2.27
N PRO A 216 4.25 28.23 2.16
CA PRO A 216 3.29 28.76 3.14
C PRO A 216 1.99 27.95 3.17
N GLN A 217 1.55 27.60 4.38
CA GLN A 217 0.30 26.90 4.65
C GLN A 217 -0.90 27.83 4.44
N THR A 218 -1.87 27.43 3.63
CA THR A 218 -3.21 28.01 3.63
C THR A 218 -4.21 26.94 4.04
N GLU A 219 -4.77 27.15 5.23
CA GLU A 219 -6.01 26.63 5.82
C GLU A 219 -6.18 25.09 6.00
N HIS A 220 -6.41 24.71 7.26
CA HIS A 220 -6.55 23.35 7.77
C HIS A 220 -7.84 22.63 7.33
N PRO A 221 -7.77 21.36 6.92
CA PRO A 221 -8.88 20.43 7.05
C PRO A 221 -8.77 19.61 8.35
N ARG A 222 -9.89 19.55 9.07
CA ARG A 222 -10.12 18.70 10.25
C ARG A 222 -10.00 17.23 9.82
N TYR A 223 -9.28 16.40 10.58
CA TYR A 223 -9.81 15.17 11.21
C TYR A 223 -8.82 14.66 12.26
N SER A 224 -9.35 14.32 13.43
CA SER A 224 -8.63 13.92 14.64
C SER A 224 -9.04 12.49 14.97
N ARG A 225 -8.09 11.56 14.82
CA ARG A 225 -8.02 10.18 15.36
C ARG A 225 -8.75 9.07 14.61
N THR A 226 -8.04 7.96 14.43
CA THR A 226 -8.56 6.62 14.13
C THR A 226 -8.37 5.74 15.38
N HIS A 227 -9.14 4.65 15.49
CA HIS A 227 -8.97 3.62 16.53
C HIS A 227 -8.30 2.34 15.97
N ALA A 228 -7.73 2.42 14.77
CA ALA A 228 -7.08 1.27 14.14
C ALA A 228 -5.85 0.85 14.97
N PRO A 229 -5.66 -0.46 15.22
CA PRO A 229 -4.45 -0.94 15.87
C PRO A 229 -3.20 -0.61 15.03
N PRO A 230 -2.00 -0.57 15.64
CA PRO A 230 -0.76 -0.38 14.91
C PRO A 230 -0.63 -1.33 13.74
N VAL A 231 -0.65 -0.76 12.54
CA VAL A 231 -0.03 -1.40 11.37
C VAL A 231 1.43 -1.51 11.75
N ALA A 232 1.85 -2.73 12.06
CA ALA A 232 3.21 -3.01 12.52
C ALA A 232 4.22 -2.53 11.47
N CYS A 233 4.76 -1.32 11.68
CA CYS A 233 6.05 -0.87 11.18
C CYS A 233 7.16 -1.15 12.21
N GLU A 234 6.83 -1.67 13.39
CA GLU A 234 7.84 -2.03 14.37
C GLU A 234 8.41 -3.43 14.10
N ILE A 235 9.63 -3.48 13.59
CA ILE A 235 10.58 -4.53 13.98
C ILE A 235 11.39 -3.94 15.13
N PRO A 236 11.47 -4.59 16.30
CA PRO A 236 12.22 -4.07 17.44
C PRO A 236 13.67 -3.80 17.02
N ALA A 237 14.17 -2.60 17.33
CA ALA A 237 15.56 -2.23 17.14
C ALA A 237 16.45 -3.28 17.82
N GLY A 238 17.06 -4.14 17.02
CA GLY A 238 18.08 -5.09 17.45
C GLY A 238 19.23 -4.30 18.05
N ARG A 239 19.40 -4.45 19.37
CA ARG A 239 20.52 -3.89 20.13
C ARG A 239 21.81 -4.59 19.68
N LEU A 240 22.43 -4.10 18.61
CA LEU A 240 23.83 -4.37 18.28
C LEU A 240 24.67 -3.25 18.91
N GLN A 241 25.11 -3.45 20.15
CA GLN A 241 26.38 -2.89 20.61
C GLN A 241 27.13 -3.95 21.42
N GLN A 242 28.44 -3.95 21.15
CA GLN A 242 29.44 -4.92 21.56
C GLN A 242 29.77 -4.82 23.05
N GLY A 243 30.51 -5.82 23.52
CA GLY A 243 30.70 -6.13 24.94
C GLY A 243 31.36 -5.06 25.78
N GLU A 244 31.02 -5.11 27.07
CA GLU A 244 31.97 -4.96 28.16
C GLU A 244 31.54 -5.91 29.29
N SER A 245 32.51 -6.64 29.83
CA SER A 245 32.31 -7.66 30.86
C SER A 245 32.03 -7.04 32.22
N SER A 246 31.11 -7.59 33.01
CA SER A 246 31.36 -7.95 34.41
C SER A 246 30.15 -8.61 35.09
N ALA A 247 30.44 -9.76 35.73
CA ALA A 247 29.83 -10.37 36.91
C ALA A 247 28.30 -10.64 36.98
N HIS A 248 27.97 -11.93 37.00
CA HIS A 248 26.74 -12.50 37.58
C HIS A 248 26.62 -12.22 39.10
N PRO A 249 25.39 -12.21 39.64
CA PRO A 249 24.95 -13.39 40.39
C PRO A 249 23.52 -13.86 40.05
N ALA A 250 23.21 -15.05 40.55
CA ALA A 250 22.11 -15.92 40.16
C ALA A 250 20.85 -15.80 41.04
N GLN A 251 19.78 -16.47 40.56
CA GLN A 251 18.61 -17.01 41.29
C GLN A 251 17.51 -16.00 41.71
N GLN A 252 16.20 -16.26 41.62
CA GLN A 252 15.39 -17.49 41.60
C GLN A 252 13.93 -17.16 41.13
N PRO A 253 13.08 -18.15 40.75
CA PRO A 253 11.72 -17.93 40.22
C PRO A 253 10.60 -18.21 41.24
N VAL A 254 9.42 -17.58 41.09
CA VAL A 254 8.19 -17.91 41.86
C VAL A 254 6.91 -17.51 41.07
N PRO A 255 5.72 -18.09 41.34
CA PRO A 255 5.09 -19.06 40.43
C PRO A 255 3.62 -18.72 40.04
N TYR A 256 3.12 -19.44 39.03
CA TYR A 256 1.71 -19.49 38.62
C TYR A 256 0.82 -20.14 39.69
N ARG A 257 -0.38 -19.58 39.93
CA ARG A 257 -1.48 -20.22 40.67
C ARG A 257 -2.76 -20.21 39.84
N PHE A 258 -3.28 -21.40 39.52
CA PHE A 258 -4.69 -21.61 39.21
C PHE A 258 -5.45 -21.84 40.52
N GLY A 259 -6.64 -21.26 40.65
CA GLY A 259 -7.56 -21.53 41.73
C GLY A 259 -8.99 -21.60 41.20
N VAL A 260 -9.62 -22.77 41.35
CA VAL A 260 -11.06 -22.95 41.42
C VAL A 260 -11.33 -23.49 42.83
N PRO A 261 -12.32 -22.94 43.56
CA PRO A 261 -13.52 -23.71 43.89
C PRO A 261 -14.77 -22.83 43.66
N SER A 262 -15.97 -23.37 43.43
CA SER A 262 -16.60 -24.56 44.03
C SER A 262 -17.60 -25.21 43.09
#